data_AF-A0A4S4KWU0-F1
#
_entry.id   AF-A0A4S4KWU0-F1
#
_cell.length_a   1.000
_cell.length_b   1.000
_cell.length_c   1.000
_cell.angle_alpha   90.00
_cell.angle_beta   90.00
_cell.angle_gamma   90.00
#
_symmetry.space_group_name_H-M   'P 1'
#
loop_
_entity.id
_entity.type
_entity.pdbx_description
1 polymer ?
#
loop_
_entity_poly.entity_id
_entity_poly.type
_entity_poly.pdbx_seq_one_letter_code
_entity_poly.pdbx_strand_id
1 'polypeptide(L)'
;MATPVKDTYLNRPLDESLYSLDKIEEEFIMQQTGIPDPQEAKKHIIAVQAEAYEIFPYPCIFRFGFAKLKISRFPAYKELLRLGKERQGALFLEMACCVGNDVRKAVADGFPINQTIASDLEPGFWKIGHNLFKSTPETFPVPFIQGDAFDSAFLAPAPVSTSLPDGPVPSLSSLTSLTPLAGRISVIHASSVQ
;
A
#
# COMPACT_ATOMS: atom_id res chain seq x y z
N MET A 1 16.52 -24.96 -10.50
CA MET A 1 17.11 -23.67 -10.05
C MET A 1 16.90 -22.68 -11.18
N ALA A 2 15.94 -21.77 -11.03
CA ALA A 2 15.71 -20.72 -12.02
C ALA A 2 16.81 -19.67 -11.87
N THR A 3 17.51 -19.38 -12.95
CA THR A 3 18.51 -18.31 -13.02
C THR A 3 17.80 -16.97 -12.78
N PRO A 4 18.25 -16.12 -11.85
CA PRO A 4 17.67 -14.79 -11.70
C PRO A 4 18.00 -13.99 -12.96
N VAL A 5 16.97 -13.47 -13.61
CA VAL A 5 17.11 -12.51 -14.71
C VAL A 5 17.70 -11.24 -14.10
N LYS A 6 19.03 -11.13 -14.12
CA LYS A 6 19.73 -9.91 -13.70
C LYS A 6 19.47 -8.78 -14.70
N ASP A 7 18.64 -7.83 -14.27
CA ASP A 7 19.05 -6.46 -13.99
C ASP A 7 19.89 -5.73 -15.06
N THR A 8 19.33 -5.50 -16.25
CA THR A 8 19.90 -4.51 -17.19
C THR A 8 18.92 -3.45 -17.70
N TYR A 9 17.61 -3.62 -17.46
CA TYR A 9 16.59 -2.70 -17.97
C TYR A 9 15.92 -1.81 -16.91
N LEU A 10 16.19 -2.04 -15.63
CA LEU A 10 15.46 -1.38 -14.53
C LEU A 10 16.11 -0.10 -14.01
N ASN A 11 17.43 0.05 -14.10
CA ASN A 11 18.15 1.17 -13.47
C ASN A 11 18.38 2.34 -14.44
N ARG A 12 17.32 3.08 -14.72
CA ARG A 12 17.37 4.30 -15.55
C ARG A 12 17.62 5.50 -14.64
N PRO A 13 18.34 6.54 -15.11
CA PRO A 13 18.41 7.80 -14.38
C PRO A 13 17.00 8.34 -14.13
N LEU A 14 16.73 8.79 -12.91
CA LEU A 14 15.46 9.42 -12.57
C LEU A 14 15.20 10.63 -13.47
N ASP A 15 13.93 10.84 -13.82
CA ASP A 15 13.50 11.88 -14.74
C ASP A 15 12.33 12.66 -14.12
N GLU A 16 12.62 13.86 -13.64
CA GLU A 16 11.63 14.75 -13.03
C GLU A 16 10.52 15.18 -14.01
N SER A 17 10.74 15.09 -15.33
CA SER A 17 9.72 15.40 -16.32
C SER A 17 8.55 14.42 -16.31
N LEU A 18 8.73 13.24 -15.69
CA LEU A 18 7.67 12.25 -15.48
C LEU A 18 6.76 12.59 -14.28
N TYR A 19 7.12 13.59 -13.47
CA TYR A 19 6.26 14.07 -12.39
C TYR A 19 4.95 14.60 -12.98
N SER A 20 3.84 13.99 -12.59
CA SER A 20 2.54 14.22 -13.23
C SER A 20 1.36 14.11 -12.27
N LEU A 21 1.58 14.31 -10.97
CA LEU A 21 0.50 14.31 -9.97
C LEU A 21 -0.58 15.34 -10.33
N ASP A 22 -1.84 14.92 -10.23
CA ASP A 22 -2.96 15.83 -10.38
C ASP A 22 -3.19 16.62 -9.09
N LYS A 23 -4.06 17.64 -9.16
CA LYS A 23 -4.35 18.51 -8.03
C LYS A 23 -4.87 17.76 -6.79
N ILE A 24 -5.65 16.70 -6.97
CA ILE A 24 -6.22 15.92 -5.85
C ILE A 24 -5.10 15.12 -5.17
N GLU A 25 -4.19 14.56 -5.95
CA GLU A 25 -3.02 13.83 -5.45
C GLU A 25 -2.05 14.75 -4.70
N GLU A 26 -1.78 15.94 -5.23
CA GLU A 26 -0.96 16.95 -4.57
C GLU A 26 -1.59 17.44 -3.27
N GLU A 27 -2.87 17.83 -3.29
CA GLU A 27 -3.61 18.27 -2.11
C GLU A 27 -3.63 17.21 -1.02
N PHE A 28 -3.80 15.93 -1.39
CA PHE A 28 -3.77 14.83 -0.43
C PHE A 28 -2.41 14.72 0.24
N ILE A 29 -1.31 14.69 -0.52
CA ILE A 29 0.04 14.58 0.07
C ILE A 29 0.34 15.81 0.93
N MET A 30 0.01 17.02 0.47
CA MET A 30 0.17 18.25 1.24
C MET A 30 -0.60 18.20 2.56
N GLN A 31 -1.86 17.74 2.54
CA GLN A 31 -2.69 17.60 3.74
C GLN A 31 -2.11 16.58 4.72
N GLN A 32 -1.67 15.42 4.23
CA GLN A 32 -1.11 14.36 5.08
C GLN A 32 0.26 14.74 5.67
N THR A 33 1.06 15.51 4.95
CA THR A 33 2.41 15.92 5.36
C THR A 33 2.45 17.22 6.15
N GLY A 34 1.43 18.06 6.03
CA GLY A 34 1.45 19.43 6.54
C GLY A 34 2.41 20.36 5.79
N ILE A 35 2.79 20.02 4.55
CA ILE A 35 3.58 20.89 3.66
C ILE A 35 2.61 21.73 2.82
N PRO A 36 2.42 23.03 3.11
CA PRO A 36 1.37 23.84 2.47
C PRO A 36 1.79 24.40 1.10
N ASP A 37 3.07 24.36 0.76
CA ASP A 37 3.59 24.84 -0.52
C ASP A 37 3.70 23.69 -1.54
N PRO A 38 3.04 23.77 -2.71
CA PRO A 38 3.10 22.70 -3.72
C PRO A 38 4.50 22.43 -4.28
N GLN A 39 5.38 23.43 -4.36
CA GLN A 39 6.74 23.23 -4.86
C GLN A 39 7.59 22.50 -3.83
N GLU A 40 7.45 22.82 -2.54
CA GLU A 40 8.10 22.06 -1.47
C GLU A 40 7.55 20.64 -1.34
N ALA A 41 6.24 20.45 -1.53
CA ALA A 41 5.64 19.11 -1.60
C ALA A 41 6.19 18.29 -2.77
N LYS A 42 6.32 18.89 -3.96
CA LYS A 42 6.95 18.26 -5.12
C LYS A 42 8.40 17.86 -4.84
N LYS A 43 9.22 18.77 -4.27
CA LYS A 43 10.61 18.47 -3.89
C LYS A 43 10.70 17.31 -2.91
N HIS A 44 9.82 17.28 -1.91
CA HIS A 44 9.73 16.18 -0.95
C HIS A 44 9.41 14.85 -1.64
N ILE A 45 8.44 14.83 -2.56
CA ILE A 45 8.07 13.62 -3.32
C ILE A 45 9.24 13.12 -4.20
N ILE A 46 9.99 14.04 -4.84
CA ILE A 46 11.17 13.69 -5.65
C ILE A 46 12.30 13.12 -4.77
N ALA A 47 12.56 13.70 -3.60
CA ALA A 47 13.55 13.16 -2.67
C ALA A 47 13.17 11.74 -2.19
N VAL A 48 11.89 11.54 -1.85
CA VAL A 48 11.33 10.23 -1.49
C VAL A 48 11.43 9.24 -2.65
N GLN A 49 11.19 9.68 -3.89
CA GLN A 49 11.36 8.84 -5.08
C GLN A 49 12.80 8.34 -5.17
N ALA A 50 13.80 9.21 -5.00
CA ALA A 50 15.20 8.82 -5.02
C ALA A 50 15.52 7.79 -3.94
N GLU A 51 15.08 8.01 -2.70
CA GLU A 51 15.26 7.03 -1.62
C GLU A 51 14.59 5.67 -1.92
N ALA A 52 13.38 5.69 -2.48
CA ALA A 52 12.67 4.48 -2.87
C ALA A 52 13.39 3.72 -3.99
N TYR A 53 13.93 4.45 -4.97
CA TYR A 53 14.56 3.87 -6.15
C TYR A 53 15.84 3.10 -5.81
N GLU A 54 16.55 3.52 -4.75
CA GLU A 54 17.71 2.81 -4.21
C GLU A 54 17.36 1.47 -3.53
N ILE A 55 16.11 1.31 -3.05
CA ILE A 55 15.64 0.04 -2.49
C ILE A 55 15.41 -0.96 -3.61
N PHE A 56 14.52 -0.59 -4.54
CA PHE A 56 14.30 -1.35 -5.76
C PHE A 56 13.70 -0.44 -6.85
N PRO A 57 14.23 -0.46 -8.08
CA PRO A 57 13.84 0.46 -9.14
C PRO A 57 12.53 0.07 -9.86
N TYR A 58 11.42 -0.07 -9.12
CA TYR A 58 10.13 -0.42 -9.71
C TYR A 58 9.64 0.66 -10.71
N PRO A 59 9.04 0.27 -11.85
CA PRO A 59 8.39 1.21 -12.78
C PRO A 59 7.39 2.18 -12.12
N CYS A 60 6.70 1.77 -11.06
CA CYS A 60 5.82 2.66 -10.29
C CYS A 60 6.57 3.76 -9.54
N ILE A 61 7.80 3.50 -9.08
CA ILE A 61 8.67 4.50 -8.45
C ILE A 61 9.21 5.44 -9.52
N PHE A 62 9.76 4.87 -10.60
CA PHE A 62 10.31 5.63 -11.73
C PHE A 62 9.34 6.66 -12.31
N ARG A 63 8.04 6.31 -12.44
CA ARG A 63 7.01 7.17 -13.05
C ARG A 63 6.13 7.92 -12.04
N PHE A 64 6.54 8.04 -10.78
CA PHE A 64 5.71 8.64 -9.70
C PHE A 64 4.34 7.96 -9.51
N GLY A 65 4.18 6.74 -10.01
CA GLY A 65 2.98 5.92 -9.85
C GLY A 65 2.70 5.57 -8.38
N PHE A 66 3.73 5.51 -7.54
CA PHE A 66 3.61 5.30 -6.09
C PHE A 66 2.82 6.38 -5.35
N ALA A 67 2.78 7.60 -5.91
CA ALA A 67 2.07 8.76 -5.35
C ALA A 67 0.67 8.95 -5.97
N LYS A 68 0.28 8.11 -6.93
CA LYS A 68 -1.04 8.17 -7.58
C LYS A 68 -2.13 7.57 -6.70
N LEU A 69 -3.28 8.25 -6.59
CA LEU A 69 -4.43 7.83 -5.78
C LEU A 69 -5.34 6.84 -6.54
N LYS A 70 -4.79 5.70 -6.94
CA LYS A 70 -5.47 4.75 -7.82
C LYS A 70 -6.72 4.18 -7.19
N ILE A 71 -6.67 3.82 -5.90
CA ILE A 71 -7.81 3.19 -5.21
C ILE A 71 -9.08 4.03 -5.31
N SER A 72 -8.96 5.36 -5.14
CA SER A 72 -10.09 6.27 -5.15
C SER A 72 -10.74 6.46 -6.53
N ARG A 73 -10.07 6.00 -7.60
CA ARG A 73 -10.56 6.10 -8.98
C ARG A 73 -11.36 4.87 -9.40
N PHE A 74 -11.36 3.79 -8.61
CA PHE A 74 -12.15 2.61 -8.93
C PHE A 74 -13.64 2.85 -8.64
N PRO A 75 -14.57 2.38 -9.51
CA PRO A 75 -16.01 2.50 -9.28
C PRO A 75 -16.46 1.90 -7.93
N ALA A 76 -15.77 0.85 -7.47
CA ALA A 76 -16.05 0.18 -6.20
C ALA A 76 -15.58 0.95 -4.95
N TYR A 77 -14.88 2.09 -5.09
CA TYR A 77 -14.28 2.78 -3.94
C TYR A 77 -15.32 3.25 -2.92
N LYS A 78 -16.47 3.77 -3.37
CA LYS A 78 -17.57 4.15 -2.48
C LYS A 78 -18.10 2.95 -1.69
N GLU A 79 -18.15 1.79 -2.32
CA GLU A 79 -18.59 0.55 -1.69
C GLU A 79 -17.56 0.03 -0.69
N LEU A 80 -16.27 0.14 -0.99
CA LEU A 80 -15.18 -0.15 -0.03
C LEU A 80 -15.36 0.69 1.24
N LEU A 81 -15.56 2.00 1.11
CA LEU A 81 -15.73 2.90 2.25
C LEU A 81 -17.02 2.59 3.02
N ARG A 82 -18.12 2.31 2.31
CA ARG A 82 -19.40 1.92 2.92
C ARG A 82 -19.26 0.63 3.73
N LEU A 83 -18.67 -0.40 3.13
CA LEU A 83 -18.45 -1.69 3.76
C LEU A 83 -17.62 -1.56 5.05
N GLY A 84 -16.53 -0.80 5.01
CA GLY A 84 -15.70 -0.56 6.19
C GLY A 84 -16.46 0.12 7.33
N LYS A 85 -17.33 1.08 7.01
CA LYS A 85 -18.12 1.85 8.00
C LYS A 85 -19.30 1.07 8.57
N GLU A 86 -19.97 0.28 7.75
CA GLU A 86 -21.24 -0.36 8.11
C GLU A 86 -21.05 -1.79 8.64
N ARG A 87 -19.99 -2.50 8.22
CA ARG A 87 -19.74 -3.88 8.64
C ARG A 87 -18.57 -3.95 9.60
N GLN A 88 -18.88 -4.12 10.89
CA GLN A 88 -17.88 -4.39 11.91
C GLN A 88 -17.05 -5.62 11.54
N GLY A 89 -15.73 -5.51 11.61
CA GLY A 89 -14.81 -6.59 11.24
C GLY A 89 -14.62 -6.77 9.73
N ALA A 90 -15.06 -5.82 8.90
CA ALA A 90 -14.71 -5.82 7.48
C ALA A 90 -13.22 -5.51 7.28
N LEU A 91 -12.41 -6.56 7.13
CA LEU A 91 -10.98 -6.44 6.85
C LEU A 91 -10.72 -5.98 5.40
N PHE A 92 -9.86 -4.98 5.27
CA PHE A 92 -9.29 -4.49 4.02
C PHE A 92 -7.79 -4.80 3.97
N LEU A 93 -7.37 -5.39 2.84
CA LEU A 93 -5.98 -5.70 2.55
C LEU A 93 -5.51 -4.94 1.31
N GLU A 94 -4.45 -4.15 1.47
CA GLU A 94 -3.67 -3.59 0.38
C GLU A 94 -2.52 -4.55 0.04
N MET A 95 -2.52 -5.12 -1.17
CA MET A 95 -1.46 -6.01 -1.66
C MET A 95 -0.54 -5.30 -2.65
N ALA A 96 0.75 -5.55 -2.53
CA ALA A 96 1.80 -4.83 -3.27
C ALA A 96 1.67 -3.31 -3.03
N CYS A 97 1.61 -2.93 -1.75
CA CYS A 97 1.26 -1.59 -1.31
C CYS A 97 2.31 -0.52 -1.65
N CYS A 98 3.55 -0.93 -1.99
CA CYS A 98 4.70 -0.06 -2.13
C CYS A 98 4.80 0.87 -0.91
N VAL A 99 4.78 2.19 -1.09
CA VAL A 99 4.85 3.19 0.00
C VAL A 99 3.53 3.39 0.76
N GLY A 100 2.47 2.64 0.42
CA GLY A 100 1.20 2.68 1.14
C GLY A 100 0.33 3.92 0.87
N ASN A 101 0.42 4.52 -0.31
CA ASN A 101 -0.39 5.71 -0.67
C ASN A 101 -1.91 5.40 -0.68
N ASP A 102 -2.31 4.34 -1.37
CA ASP A 102 -3.72 3.96 -1.50
C ASP A 102 -4.35 3.56 -0.16
N VAL A 103 -3.63 2.81 0.68
CA VAL A 103 -4.13 2.43 2.02
C VAL A 103 -4.33 3.65 2.93
N ARG A 104 -3.42 4.66 2.85
CA ARG A 104 -3.57 5.92 3.57
C ARG A 104 -4.76 6.73 3.06
N LYS A 105 -5.01 6.70 1.75
CA LYS A 105 -6.18 7.36 1.17
C LYS A 105 -7.49 6.73 1.68
N ALA A 106 -7.58 5.40 1.68
CA ALA A 106 -8.76 4.71 2.20
C ALA A 106 -9.02 5.05 3.68
N VAL A 107 -7.98 5.06 4.52
CA VAL A 107 -8.08 5.42 5.94
C VAL A 107 -8.48 6.89 6.10
N ALA A 108 -7.87 7.81 5.35
CA ALA A 108 -8.20 9.24 5.41
C ALA A 108 -9.66 9.53 5.02
N ASP A 109 -10.23 8.76 4.10
CA ASP A 109 -11.64 8.87 3.68
C ASP A 109 -12.62 8.10 4.61
N GLY A 110 -12.08 7.48 5.66
CA GLY A 110 -12.83 6.91 6.77
C GLY A 110 -13.01 5.40 6.74
N PHE A 111 -12.16 4.64 6.03
CA PHE A 111 -12.05 3.21 6.29
C PHE A 111 -11.40 2.99 7.67
N PRO A 112 -11.93 2.08 8.53
CA PRO A 112 -11.37 1.90 9.87
C PRO A 112 -9.92 1.40 9.85
N ILE A 113 -9.02 2.18 10.45
CA ILE A 113 -7.59 1.88 10.49
C ILE A 113 -7.27 0.55 11.18
N ASN A 114 -8.04 0.18 12.21
CA ASN A 114 -7.92 -1.10 12.93
C ASN A 114 -8.48 -2.31 12.16
N GLN A 115 -9.07 -2.09 10.99
CA GLN A 115 -9.54 -3.14 10.07
C GLN A 115 -8.71 -3.17 8.77
N THR A 116 -7.56 -2.50 8.74
CA THR A 116 -6.74 -2.30 7.55
C THR A 116 -5.40 -3.01 7.73
N ILE A 117 -4.91 -3.68 6.68
CA ILE A 117 -3.58 -4.30 6.61
C ILE A 117 -2.95 -3.94 5.27
N ALA A 118 -1.61 -3.79 5.27
CA ALA A 118 -0.82 -3.63 4.06
C ALA A 118 0.23 -4.74 3.94
N SER A 119 0.57 -5.10 2.71
CA SER A 119 1.62 -6.08 2.42
C SER A 119 2.38 -5.74 1.15
N ASP A 120 3.68 -5.97 1.17
CA ASP A 120 4.58 -5.89 0.02
C ASP A 120 5.77 -6.85 0.21
N LEU A 121 6.52 -7.11 -0.86
CA LEU A 121 7.75 -7.90 -0.83
C LEU A 121 8.86 -7.18 -0.06
N GLU A 122 8.96 -5.87 -0.26
CA GLU A 122 10.10 -5.06 0.20
C GLU A 122 9.70 -4.18 1.40
N PRO A 123 10.16 -4.50 2.62
CA PRO A 123 9.76 -3.78 3.83
C PRO A 123 10.31 -2.35 3.87
N GLY A 124 11.38 -2.08 3.12
CA GLY A 124 11.94 -0.74 2.97
C GLY A 124 10.92 0.26 2.46
N PHE A 125 10.02 -0.13 1.55
CA PHE A 125 8.99 0.78 1.04
C PHE A 125 7.99 1.22 2.09
N TRP A 126 7.69 0.39 3.08
CA TRP A 126 6.81 0.79 4.17
C TRP A 126 7.43 1.92 4.99
N LYS A 127 8.74 1.84 5.26
CA LYS A 127 9.51 2.93 5.89
C LYS A 127 9.51 4.18 5.01
N ILE A 128 9.72 4.05 3.70
CA ILE A 128 9.63 5.18 2.77
C ILE A 128 8.23 5.81 2.78
N GLY A 129 7.17 5.01 2.92
CA GLY A 129 5.82 5.50 3.12
C GLY A 129 5.69 6.40 4.35
N HIS A 130 6.26 5.98 5.48
CA HIS A 130 6.31 6.83 6.67
C HIS A 130 7.08 8.14 6.43
N ASN A 131 8.20 8.11 5.69
CA ASN A 131 8.93 9.32 5.29
C ASN A 131 8.07 10.23 4.39
N LEU A 132 7.41 9.66 3.37
CA LEU A 132 6.57 10.39 2.44
C LEU A 132 5.46 11.14 3.16
N PHE A 133 4.75 10.47 4.06
CA PHE A 133 3.61 11.06 4.76
C PHE A 133 3.96 11.71 6.10
N LYS A 134 5.26 11.82 6.42
CA LYS A 134 5.78 12.36 7.69
C LYS A 134 5.05 11.76 8.91
N SER A 135 4.76 10.46 8.84
CA SER A 135 4.00 9.73 9.85
C SER A 135 4.90 8.71 10.54
N THR A 136 4.47 8.21 11.70
CA THR A 136 5.15 7.11 12.40
C THR A 136 4.22 5.90 12.52
N PRO A 137 4.72 4.74 12.96
CA PRO A 137 3.85 3.60 13.31
C PRO A 137 2.81 3.95 14.39
N GLU A 138 3.08 4.91 15.26
CA GLU A 138 2.13 5.36 16.29
C GLU A 138 1.01 6.23 15.70
N THR A 139 1.33 7.11 14.74
CA THR A 139 0.33 7.97 14.09
C THR A 139 -0.41 7.28 12.95
N PHE A 140 0.17 6.23 12.37
CA PHE A 140 -0.43 5.40 11.33
C PHE A 140 -0.20 3.90 11.62
N PRO A 141 -0.91 3.33 12.60
CA PRO A 141 -0.72 1.96 13.10
C PRO A 141 -1.33 0.86 12.21
N VAL A 142 -1.31 1.04 10.88
CA VAL A 142 -1.66 -0.04 9.96
C VAL A 142 -0.57 -1.10 10.00
N PRO A 143 -0.87 -2.38 10.30
CA PRO A 143 0.11 -3.45 10.24
C PRO A 143 0.62 -3.63 8.81
N PHE A 144 1.94 -3.76 8.69
CA PHE A 144 2.60 -4.14 7.46
C PHE A 144 3.14 -5.56 7.61
N ILE A 145 2.80 -6.42 6.65
CA ILE A 145 3.28 -7.80 6.62
C ILE A 145 4.11 -7.98 5.36
N GLN A 146 5.42 -8.12 5.56
CA GLN A 146 6.34 -8.45 4.48
C GLN A 146 6.07 -9.88 4.00
N GLY A 147 5.97 -10.08 2.68
CA GLY A 147 6.04 -11.43 2.14
C GLY A 147 5.65 -11.55 0.68
N ASP A 148 5.99 -12.72 0.13
CA ASP A 148 5.66 -13.11 -1.22
C ASP A 148 4.32 -13.84 -1.25
N ALA A 149 3.33 -13.27 -1.93
CA ALA A 149 2.00 -13.87 -2.10
C ALA A 149 2.03 -15.24 -2.79
N PHE A 150 3.12 -15.57 -3.50
CA PHE A 150 3.34 -16.86 -4.14
C PHE A 150 4.10 -17.86 -3.25
N ASP A 151 4.65 -17.42 -2.12
CA ASP A 151 5.24 -18.31 -1.11
C ASP A 151 4.16 -18.90 -0.21
N SER A 152 4.05 -20.23 -0.20
CA SER A 152 3.12 -20.98 0.65
C SER A 152 3.33 -20.76 2.16
N ALA A 153 4.54 -20.38 2.60
CA ALA A 153 4.79 -20.03 4.00
C ALA A 153 4.12 -18.70 4.38
N PHE A 154 3.93 -17.82 3.41
CA PHE A 154 3.27 -16.53 3.57
C PHE A 154 1.75 -16.64 3.35
N LEU A 155 1.34 -17.25 2.23
CA LEU A 155 -0.05 -17.45 1.85
C LEU A 155 -0.26 -18.89 1.37
N ALA A 156 -0.60 -19.78 2.29
CA ALA A 156 -0.90 -21.16 1.97
C ALA A 156 -2.20 -21.27 1.14
N PRO A 157 -2.25 -22.15 0.12
CA PRO A 157 -3.49 -22.45 -0.59
C PRO A 157 -4.57 -22.94 0.39
N ALA A 158 -5.78 -22.40 0.25
CA ALA A 158 -6.93 -22.80 1.06
C ALA A 158 -8.13 -23.14 0.16
N PRO A 159 -9.00 -24.07 0.57
CA PRO A 159 -10.26 -24.31 -0.13
C PRO A 159 -11.11 -23.03 -0.20
N VAL A 160 -11.78 -22.81 -1.33
CA VAL A 160 -12.75 -21.71 -1.45
C VAL A 160 -13.97 -22.05 -0.60
N SER A 161 -14.28 -21.19 0.37
CA SER A 161 -15.45 -21.30 1.22
C SER A 161 -16.37 -20.10 1.04
N THR A 162 -17.67 -20.34 1.07
CA THR A 162 -18.70 -19.29 1.13
C THR A 162 -19.15 -19.01 2.56
N SER A 163 -18.72 -19.82 3.55
CA SER A 163 -18.95 -19.56 4.96
C SER A 163 -17.79 -18.78 5.57
N LEU A 164 -18.12 -17.90 6.53
CA LEU A 164 -17.11 -17.25 7.33
C LEU A 164 -16.36 -18.28 8.18
N PRO A 165 -15.02 -18.17 8.32
CA PRO A 165 -14.28 -19.06 9.19
C PRO A 165 -14.68 -18.89 10.67
N ASP A 166 -14.81 -20.01 11.38
CA ASP A 166 -15.14 -20.03 12.80
C ASP A 166 -14.04 -19.37 13.66
N GLY A 167 -14.42 -18.86 14.83
CA GLY A 167 -13.48 -18.30 15.82
C GLY A 167 -13.16 -16.81 15.63
N PRO A 168 -12.42 -16.22 16.59
CA PRO A 168 -12.10 -14.80 16.59
C PRO A 168 -11.17 -14.43 15.43
N VAL A 169 -11.29 -13.21 14.93
CA VAL A 169 -10.32 -12.63 14.00
C VAL A 169 -8.98 -12.49 14.73
N PRO A 170 -7.86 -13.00 14.17
CA PRO A 170 -6.55 -12.84 14.80
C PRO A 170 -6.19 -11.36 14.90
N SER A 171 -5.38 -11.00 15.91
CA SER A 171 -4.89 -9.63 16.04
C SER A 171 -4.04 -9.28 14.81
N LEU A 172 -4.45 -8.25 14.06
CA LEU A 172 -3.79 -7.90 12.79
C LEU A 172 -2.32 -7.48 13.01
N SER A 173 -2.03 -6.86 14.16
CA SER A 173 -0.68 -6.41 14.54
C SER A 173 0.30 -7.54 14.87
N SER A 174 -0.18 -8.76 15.16
CA SER A 174 0.69 -9.90 15.48
C SER A 174 0.93 -10.83 14.29
N LEU A 175 0.37 -10.53 13.12
CA LEU A 175 0.49 -11.38 11.94
C LEU A 175 1.88 -11.26 11.32
N THR A 176 2.44 -12.40 10.95
CA THR A 176 3.69 -12.51 10.18
C THR A 176 3.45 -13.10 8.79
N SER A 177 2.21 -13.54 8.50
CA SER A 177 1.79 -14.11 7.22
C SER A 177 0.31 -13.85 6.99
N LEU A 178 -0.16 -13.99 5.74
CA LEU A 178 -1.57 -13.79 5.37
C LEU A 178 -2.43 -15.04 5.55
N THR A 179 -1.82 -16.22 5.69
CA THR A 179 -2.52 -17.50 5.85
C THR A 179 -3.60 -17.49 6.94
N PRO A 180 -3.40 -16.91 8.14
CA PRO A 180 -4.44 -16.84 9.17
C PRO A 180 -5.69 -16.03 8.79
N LEU A 181 -5.61 -15.24 7.71
CA LEU A 181 -6.71 -14.42 7.19
C LEU A 181 -7.44 -15.08 6.01
N ALA A 182 -7.09 -16.31 5.62
CA ALA A 182 -7.78 -17.04 4.58
C ALA A 182 -9.31 -17.11 4.87
N GLY A 183 -10.11 -16.64 3.91
CA GLY A 183 -11.58 -16.56 4.04
C GLY A 183 -12.11 -15.44 4.95
N ARG A 184 -11.23 -14.59 5.52
CA ARG A 184 -11.61 -13.48 6.42
C ARG A 184 -11.51 -12.09 5.79
N ILE A 185 -10.71 -11.94 4.73
CA ILE A 185 -10.57 -10.65 4.02
C ILE A 185 -11.85 -10.31 3.28
N SER A 186 -12.33 -9.07 3.44
CA SER A 186 -13.57 -8.59 2.81
C SER A 186 -13.30 -7.93 1.47
N VAL A 187 -12.20 -7.19 1.39
CA VAL A 187 -11.79 -6.44 0.20
C VAL A 187 -10.29 -6.55 0.06
N ILE A 188 -9.84 -6.85 -1.15
CA ILE A 188 -8.43 -6.83 -1.54
C ILE A 188 -8.29 -5.75 -2.61
N HIS A 189 -7.40 -4.79 -2.40
CA HIS A 189 -6.92 -3.89 -3.46
C HIS A 189 -5.53 -4.34 -3.89
N ALA A 190 -5.35 -4.49 -5.20
CA ALA A 190 -4.10 -4.98 -5.81
C ALA A 190 -3.99 -4.41 -7.24
N SER A 191 -3.71 -3.12 -7.36
CA SER A 191 -3.80 -2.39 -8.65
C SER A 191 -2.46 -2.09 -9.34
N SER A 192 -1.35 -2.44 -8.70
CA SER A 192 0.00 -2.10 -9.16
C SER A 192 0.99 -3.26 -8.98
N VAL A 193 0.50 -4.49 -9.12
CA VAL A 193 1.33 -5.70 -9.13
C VAL A 193 2.23 -5.70 -10.37
N GLN A 194 3.51 -5.97 -10.18
CA GLN A 194 4.56 -5.89 -11.18
C GLN A 194 5.37 -7.19 -11.19
#